data_AF-A0A401FL81-F1
#
_entry.id   AF-A0A401FL81-F1
#
_cell.length_a   1.000
_cell.length_b   1.000
_cell.length_c   1.000
_cell.angle_alpha   90.00
_cell.angle_beta   90.00
_cell.angle_gamma   90.00
#
_symmetry.space_group_name_H-M   'P 1'
#
loop_
_entity.id
_entity.type
_entity.pdbx_description
1 polymer ?
#
loop_
_entity_poly.entity_id
_entity_poly.type
_entity_poly.pdbx_seq_one_letter_code
_entity_poly.pdbx_strand_id
1 'polypeptide(L)' 'MVHRPDRLTDILVTMREQRIEPKSLQFVRPSNGKLANMVLVSGIKDGHYNGVKILDDIIVHEGDHYSKPIEMMLYGER' A
#
# COMPACT_ATOMS: atom_id res chain seq x y z
N MET A 1 0.68 -2.29 7.73
CA MET A 1 0.21 -3.66 7.42
C MET A 1 0.29 -3.88 5.92
N VAL A 2 0.64 -5.08 5.47
CA VAL A 2 0.63 -5.47 4.05
C VAL A 2 -0.33 -6.63 3.88
N HIS A 3 -1.23 -6.56 2.90
CA HIS A 3 -2.19 -7.64 2.65
C HIS A 3 -2.60 -7.70 1.17
N ARG A 4 -3.29 -8.77 0.77
CA ARG A 4 -4.03 -8.83 -0.49
C ARG A 4 -5.21 -7.84 -0.55
N PRO A 5 -5.51 -7.21 -1.70
CA PRO A 5 -6.53 -6.17 -1.82
C PRO A 5 -7.98 -6.61 -1.59
N ASP A 6 -8.30 -7.89 -1.77
CA ASP A 6 -9.64 -8.45 -1.51
C ASP A 6 -10.06 -8.32 -0.04
N ARG A 7 -9.09 -8.21 0.88
CA ARG A 7 -9.32 -8.00 2.31
C ARG A 7 -9.37 -6.52 2.71
N LEU A 8 -9.22 -5.59 1.77
CA LEU A 8 -9.08 -4.16 2.09
C LEU A 8 -10.28 -3.62 2.89
N THR A 9 -11.51 -3.94 2.48
CA THR A 9 -12.71 -3.49 3.19
C THR A 9 -12.72 -3.99 4.63
N ASP A 10 -12.49 -5.29 4.85
CA ASP A 10 -12.46 -5.89 6.19
C ASP A 10 -11.36 -5.26 7.06
N ILE A 11 -10.19 -5.02 6.48
CA ILE A 11 -9.07 -4.35 7.17
C ILE A 11 -9.48 -2.94 7.62
N LEU A 12 -10.05 -2.12 6.74
CA LEU A 12 -10.43 -0.75 7.06
C LEU A 12 -11.53 -0.69 8.14
N VAL A 13 -12.52 -1.58 8.05
CA VAL A 13 -13.57 -1.71 9.06
C VAL A 13 -12.99 -2.12 10.41
N THR A 14 -12.18 -3.19 10.43
CA THR A 14 -11.56 -3.70 11.66
C THR A 14 -10.64 -2.67 12.30
N MET A 15 -9.87 -1.93 11.51
CA MET A 15 -9.02 -0.84 12.00
C MET A 15 -9.87 0.19 12.77
N ARG A 16 -10.97 0.67 12.19
CA ARG A 16 -11.86 1.64 12.85
C ARG A 16 -12.54 1.08 14.09
N GLU A 17 -13.03 -0.15 14.06
CA GLU A 17 -13.60 -0.83 15.24
C GLU A 17 -12.58 -0.90 16.40
N GLN A 18 -11.30 -1.10 16.06
CA GLN A 18 -10.20 -1.12 17.01
C GLN A 18 -9.61 0.27 17.29
N ARG A 19 -10.32 1.37 16.95
CA ARG A 19 -9.89 2.76 17.15
C ARG A 19 -8.56 3.11 16.48
N ILE A 20 -8.23 2.45 15.37
CA ILE A 20 -7.08 2.79 14.53
C ILE A 20 -7.64 3.49 13.29
N GLU A 21 -7.42 4.79 13.16
CA GLU A 21 -7.90 5.52 11.98
C GLU A 21 -6.91 5.30 10.83
N PRO A 22 -7.35 4.76 9.68
CA PRO A 22 -6.50 4.61 8.51
C PRO A 22 -6.00 5.97 8.02
N LYS A 23 -4.73 6.05 7.62
CA LYS A 23 -4.07 7.31 7.21
C LYS A 23 -3.55 7.29 5.81
N SER A 24 -2.98 6.18 5.38
CA SER A 24 -2.55 6.01 3.99
C SER A 24 -2.83 4.62 3.46
N LEU A 25 -3.10 4.59 2.16
CA LEU A 25 -3.15 3.39 1.34
C LEU A 25 -2.14 3.52 0.22
N GLN A 26 -1.45 2.43 -0.08
CA GLN A 26 -0.57 2.34 -1.23
C GLN A 26 -0.75 0.98 -1.88
N PHE A 27 -1.09 0.97 -3.17
CA PHE A 27 -1.24 -0.28 -3.89
C PHE A 27 0.09 -0.74 -4.48
N VAL A 28 0.27 -2.05 -4.56
CA VAL A 28 1.40 -2.66 -5.27
C VAL A 28 0.84 -3.41 -6.46
N ARG A 29 1.44 -3.15 -7.62
CA ARG A 29 1.09 -3.82 -8.88
C ARG A 29 2.30 -4.58 -9.40
N PRO A 30 2.12 -5.80 -9.92
CA PRO A 30 3.23 -6.56 -10.47
C PRO A 30 3.88 -5.87 -11.68
N SER A 31 3.09 -5.20 -12.52
CA SER A 31 3.58 -4.40 -13.65
C SER A 31 2.56 -3.33 -14.04
N ASN A 32 2.95 -2.40 -14.90
CA ASN A 32 2.03 -1.40 -15.47
C ASN A 32 0.81 -2.06 -16.13
N GLY A 33 -0.36 -1.43 -15.95
CA GLY A 33 -1.65 -1.90 -16.49
C GLY A 33 -2.26 -3.13 -15.80
N LYS A 34 -1.56 -3.79 -14.88
CA LYS A 34 -2.12 -4.94 -14.12
C LYS A 34 -2.87 -4.47 -12.87
N LEU A 35 -3.78 -5.30 -12.38
CA LEU A 35 -4.46 -5.08 -11.11
C LEU A 35 -3.48 -5.14 -9.94
N ALA A 36 -3.78 -4.38 -8.89
CA ALA A 36 -3.04 -4.46 -7.65
C ALA A 36 -3.16 -5.87 -7.05
N ASN A 37 -2.03 -6.42 -6.61
CA ASN A 37 -1.98 -7.72 -5.96
C ASN A 37 -1.67 -7.62 -4.45
N MET A 38 -1.22 -6.45 -3.99
CA MET A 38 -1.06 -6.12 -2.58
C MET A 38 -1.50 -4.68 -2.29
N VAL A 39 -1.84 -4.42 -1.03
CA VAL A 39 -2.12 -3.11 -0.48
C VAL A 39 -1.37 -2.93 0.83
N LEU A 40 -0.71 -1.78 0.97
CA LEU A 40 -0.11 -1.32 2.20
C LEU A 40 -1.09 -0.36 2.86
N VAL A 41 -1.33 -0.58 4.15
CA VAL A 41 -2.22 0.26 4.97
C VAL A 41 -1.45 0.75 6.18
N SER A 42 -1.50 2.07 6.42
CA SER A 42 -1.05 2.69 7.66
C SER A 42 -2.23 3.27 8.42
N GLY A 43 -2.12 3.36 9.74
CA GLY A 43 -3.13 3.97 10.58
C GLY A 43 -2.55 4.41 11.92
N ILE A 44 -3.28 5.27 12.62
CA ILE A 44 -2.88 5.82 13.92
C ILE A 44 -3.97 5.48 14.94
N LYS A 45 -3.57 4.88 16.07
CA LYS A 45 -4.46 4.64 17.21
C LYS A 45 -4.98 5.98 17.73
N ASP A 46 -6.30 6.11 17.84
CA ASP A 46 -7.00 7.33 18.24
C ASP A 46 -6.68 8.54 17.35
N GLY A 47 -6.30 8.29 16.10
CA GLY A 47 -6.01 9.35 15.13
C GLY A 47 -7.26 10.15 14.76
N HIS A 48 -7.09 11.43 14.43
CA HIS A 48 -8.18 12.31 13.98
C HIS A 48 -8.86 11.82 12.70
N TYR A 49 -10.17 11.98 12.55
CA TYR A 49 -10.89 11.65 11.32
C TYR A 49 -10.67 12.72 10.23
N ASN A 50 -9.52 12.67 9.54
CA ASN A 50 -9.14 13.63 8.50
C ASN A 50 -8.97 13.00 7.11
N GLY A 51 -9.61 11.85 6.89
CA GLY A 51 -9.55 11.13 5.61
C GLY A 51 -8.30 10.28 5.45
N VAL A 52 -8.26 9.57 4.31
CA VAL A 52 -7.19 8.63 3.95
C VAL A 52 -6.47 9.15 2.72
N LYS A 53 -5.14 9.21 2.77
CA LYS A 53 -4.31 9.53 1.60
C LYS A 53 -4.08 8.30 0.75
N ILE A 54 -4.38 8.39 -0.54
CA ILE A 54 -3.96 7.36 -1.50
C ILE A 54 -2.60 7.79 -2.05
N LEU A 55 -1.59 6.97 -1.81
CA LEU A 55 -0.24 7.18 -2.31
C LEU A 55 -0.10 6.59 -3.71
N ASP A 56 0.91 7.06 -4.44
CA ASP A 56 1.24 6.51 -5.75
C ASP A 56 1.55 5.01 -5.66
N ASP A 57 1.07 4.29 -6.66
CA ASP A 57 1.22 2.84 -6.72
C ASP A 57 2.69 2.44 -6.87
N ILE A 58 3.08 1.38 -6.19
CA ILE A 58 4.38 0.74 -6.38
C ILE A 58 4.24 -0.24 -7.54
N ILE A 59 4.92 0.06 -8.65
CA ILE A 59 5.05 -0.87 -9.77
C ILE A 59 6.27 -1.75 -9.53
N VAL A 60 6.10 -3.07 -9.48
CA VAL A 60 7.21 -3.98 -9.16
C VAL A 60 8.16 -4.15 -10.34
N HIS A 61 7.61 -4.41 -11.53
CA HIS A 61 8.40 -4.68 -12.74
C HIS A 61 8.10 -3.71 -13.88
N GLU A 62 9.16 -3.37 -14.61
CA GLU A 62 9.13 -2.71 -15.91
C GLU A 62 9.75 -3.67 -16.94
N GLY A 63 8.89 -4.33 -17.72
CA GLY A 63 9.32 -5.44 -18.58
C GLY A 63 9.79 -6.64 -17.75
N ASP A 64 10.99 -7.13 -18.04
CA ASP A 64 11.60 -8.28 -17.35
C ASP A 64 12.48 -7.86 -16.15
N HIS A 65 12.58 -6.56 -15.87
CA HIS A 65 13.41 -6.00 -14.80
C HIS A 65 12.56 -5.45 -13.66
N TYR A 66 13.16 -5.31 -12.47
CA TYR A 66 12.53 -4.55 -11.40
C TYR A 66 12.43 -3.07 -11.82
N SER A 67 11.38 -2.40 -11.37
CA SER A 67 11.30 -0.95 -11.54
C SER A 67 12.43 -0.27 -10.76
N LYS A 68 12.89 0.88 -11.24
CA LYS A 68 13.94 1.66 -10.57
C LYS A 68 13.62 1.94 -9.09
N PRO A 69 12.39 2.32 -8.69
CA PRO A 69 12.05 2.47 -7.27
C PRO A 69 12.25 1.19 -6.44
N ILE A 70 11.91 0.02 -6.98
CA ILE A 70 12.10 -1.26 -6.29
C ILE A 70 13.59 -1.62 -6.20
N GLU A 71 14.36 -1.42 -7.27
CA GLU A 71 15.80 -1.64 -7.22
C GLU A 71 16.46 -0.78 -6.14
N MET A 72 16.07 0.49 -6.03
CA MET A 72 16.55 1.38 -4.97
C MET A 72 16.15 0.89 -3.57
N MET A 73 14.92 0.38 -3.39
CA MET A 73 14.49 -0.17 -2.10
C MET A 73 15.22 -1.45 -1.70
N LEU A 74 15.57 -2.30 -2.66
CA LEU A 74 16.23 -3.59 -2.40
C LEU A 74 17.74 -3.45 -2.24
N TYR A 75 18.37 -2.57 -3.01
CA TYR A 75 19.83 -2.49 -3.12
C TYR A 75 20.43 -1.18 -2.62
N GLY A 76 19.61 -0.17 -2.30
CA GLY A 76 20.05 1.16 -1.87
C GLY A 76 20.55 2.04 -3.04
N GLU A 77 21.03 3.24 -2.71
CA GLU A 77 21.83 4.05 -3.63
C GLU A 77 23.25 3.45 -3.67
N ARG A 78 23.71 3.11 -4.87
CA ARG A 78 25.12 2.75 -5.10
C ARG A 78 25.99 4.00 -5.20
#